data_AF-A0A428YCE2-F1
#
_entry.id   AF-A0A428YCE2-F1
#
_cell.length_a   1.000
_cell.length_b   1.000
_cell.length_c   1.000
_cell.angle_alpha   90.00
_cell.angle_beta   90.00
_cell.angle_gamma   90.00
#
_symmetry.space_group_name_H-M   'P 1'
#
loop_
_entity.id
_entity.type
_entity.pdbx_description
1 polymer ?
#
loop_
_entity_poly.entity_id
_entity_poly.type
_entity_poly.pdbx_seq_one_letter_code
_entity_poly.pdbx_strand_id
1 'polypeptide(L)'
;MPGLLREDCFTGDCFQTTKAALAAPLSPGIPALSVYSKTDGVVPWKLCLDPYADWAEIHSSHVGMGVAPAFYRAIAPRLATWASR
;
A
#
# COMPACT_ATOMS: atom_id res chain seq x y z
N MET A 1 24.87 -9.15 -6.33
CA MET A 1 24.84 -10.25 -5.33
C MET A 1 24.01 -11.39 -5.90
N PRO A 2 24.57 -12.61 -6.03
CA PRO A 2 23.77 -13.79 -6.36
C PRO A 2 22.69 -14.02 -5.28
N GLY A 3 21.47 -14.39 -5.68
CA GLY A 3 20.42 -14.84 -4.76
C GLY A 3 19.35 -13.82 -4.34
N LEU A 4 19.41 -12.57 -4.83
CA LEU A 4 18.34 -11.59 -4.59
C LEU A 4 17.37 -11.52 -5.80
N LEU A 5 17.48 -10.47 -6.62
CA LEU A 5 16.70 -10.31 -7.84
C LEU A 5 17.46 -10.91 -9.03
N ARG A 6 16.73 -11.60 -9.90
CA ARG A 6 17.21 -12.08 -11.21
C ARG A 6 16.47 -11.34 -12.31
N GLU A 7 16.89 -11.51 -13.56
CA GLU A 7 16.21 -10.92 -14.72
C GLU A 7 14.70 -11.25 -14.75
N ASP A 8 14.36 -12.49 -14.39
CA ASP A 8 12.98 -12.99 -14.29
C ASP A 8 12.09 -12.15 -13.33
N CYS A 9 12.68 -11.47 -12.35
CA CYS A 9 11.96 -10.58 -11.42
C CYS A 9 11.49 -9.28 -12.07
N PHE A 10 12.06 -8.88 -13.21
CA PHE A 10 11.73 -7.64 -13.89
C PHE A 10 10.91 -7.86 -15.16
N THR A 11 11.15 -8.97 -15.86
CA THR A 11 10.60 -9.18 -17.21
C THR A 11 9.96 -10.56 -17.41
N GLY A 12 10.22 -11.53 -16.54
CA GLY A 12 9.80 -12.92 -16.73
C GLY A 12 8.58 -13.37 -15.90
N ASP A 13 8.45 -14.68 -15.70
CA ASP A 13 7.27 -15.31 -15.11
C ASP A 13 7.08 -14.91 -13.64
N CYS A 14 8.19 -14.74 -12.90
CA CYS A 14 8.15 -14.25 -11.52
C CYS A 14 7.55 -12.84 -11.46
N PHE A 15 7.96 -11.95 -12.37
CA PHE A 15 7.39 -10.60 -12.47
C PHE A 15 5.89 -10.65 -12.79
N GLN A 16 5.48 -11.41 -13.81
CA GLN A 16 4.07 -11.47 -14.21
C GLN A 16 3.18 -12.03 -13.10
N THR A 17 3.62 -13.10 -12.44
CA THR A 17 2.90 -13.73 -11.34
C THR A 17 2.70 -12.75 -10.19
N THR A 18 3.77 -12.07 -9.77
CA THR A 18 3.71 -11.11 -8.65
C THR A 18 2.84 -9.91 -9.01
N LYS A 19 2.98 -9.37 -10.22
CA LYS A 19 2.17 -8.26 -10.72
C LYS A 19 0.67 -8.61 -10.73
N ALA A 20 0.32 -9.81 -11.20
CA ALA A 20 -1.06 -10.27 -11.21
C ALA A 20 -1.61 -10.43 -9.78
N ALA A 21 -0.82 -11.00 -8.87
CA ALA A 21 -1.22 -11.16 -7.46
C ALA A 21 -1.41 -9.81 -6.75
N LEU A 22 -0.53 -8.83 -7.00
CA LEU A 22 -0.64 -7.48 -6.42
C LEU A 22 -1.86 -6.71 -6.94
N ALA A 23 -2.33 -7.00 -8.15
CA ALA A 23 -3.52 -6.37 -8.74
C ALA A 23 -4.83 -7.10 -8.38
N ALA A 24 -4.75 -8.26 -7.72
CA ALA A 24 -5.91 -9.04 -7.38
C ALA A 24 -6.69 -8.41 -6.20
N PRO A 25 -8.02 -8.58 -6.16
CA PRO A 25 -8.82 -8.14 -5.02
C PRO A 25 -8.35 -8.79 -3.71
N LEU A 26 -8.47 -8.05 -2.62
CA LEU A 26 -8.39 -8.62 -1.28
C LEU A 26 -9.53 -9.61 -1.04
N SER A 27 -9.32 -10.57 -0.14
CA SER A 27 -10.36 -11.54 0.19
C SER A 27 -11.63 -10.85 0.68
N PRO A 28 -12.82 -11.35 0.30
CA PRO A 28 -14.09 -10.73 0.67
C PRO A 28 -14.21 -10.52 2.17
N GLY A 29 -14.66 -9.33 2.57
CA GLY A 29 -14.91 -8.98 3.97
C GLY A 29 -13.68 -8.50 4.73
N ILE A 30 -12.48 -8.49 4.14
CA ILE A 30 -11.31 -7.86 4.76
C ILE A 30 -11.36 -6.35 4.49
N PRO A 31 -11.54 -5.49 5.52
CA PRO A 31 -11.46 -4.06 5.32
C PRO A 31 -10.02 -3.62 5.07
N ALA A 32 -9.82 -2.64 4.18
CA ALA A 32 -8.51 -2.15 3.84
C ALA A 32 -8.48 -0.63 3.70
N LEU A 33 -7.32 -0.05 4.02
CA LEU A 33 -7.05 1.37 3.90
C LEU A 33 -5.67 1.55 3.26
N SER A 34 -5.63 2.30 2.17
CA SER A 34 -4.40 2.80 1.55
C SER A 34 -4.16 4.24 1.98
N VAL A 35 -3.08 4.45 2.73
CA VAL A 35 -2.62 5.79 3.12
C VAL A 35 -1.48 6.19 2.19
N TYR A 36 -1.60 7.35 1.55
CA TYR A 36 -0.62 7.81 0.57
C TYR A 36 -0.31 9.29 0.71
N SER A 37 0.79 9.72 0.11
CA SER A 37 1.13 11.13 -0.01
C SER A 37 1.53 11.50 -1.42
N LYS A 38 1.01 12.61 -1.95
CA LYS A 38 1.46 13.15 -3.24
C LYS A 38 2.89 13.66 -3.21
N THR A 39 3.44 13.91 -2.02
CA THR A 39 4.84 14.29 -1.79
C THR A 39 5.75 13.11 -1.45
N ASP A 40 5.24 11.87 -1.54
CA ASP A 40 6.07 10.67 -1.43
C ASP A 40 7.07 10.63 -2.59
N GLY A 41 8.37 10.64 -2.26
CA GLY A 41 9.47 10.62 -3.22
C GLY A 41 9.99 9.23 -3.59
N VAL A 42 9.41 8.16 -3.01
CA VAL A 42 9.81 6.77 -3.22
C VAL A 42 8.75 6.02 -4.02
N VAL A 43 7.49 6.12 -3.62
CA VAL A 43 6.37 5.41 -4.25
C VAL A 43 5.46 6.38 -4.99
N PRO A 44 5.23 6.21 -6.30
CA PRO A 44 4.27 7.03 -7.04
C PRO A 44 2.85 6.87 -6.47
N TRP A 45 2.30 7.94 -5.90
CA TRP A 45 1.03 7.92 -5.17
C TRP A 45 -0.17 7.33 -5.94
N LYS A 46 -0.16 7.41 -7.28
CA LYS A 46 -1.23 6.82 -8.12
C LYS A 46 -1.32 5.30 -7.97
N LEU A 47 -0.20 4.63 -7.68
CA LEU A 47 -0.16 3.19 -7.44
C LEU A 47 -0.80 2.81 -6.10
N CYS A 48 -0.95 3.77 -5.18
CA CYS A 48 -1.62 3.57 -3.90
C CYS A 48 -3.15 3.68 -4.01
N LEU A 49 -3.70 4.08 -5.16
CA LEU A 49 -5.14 4.17 -5.39
C LEU A 49 -5.73 2.79 -5.70
N ASP A 50 -5.60 1.86 -4.76
CA ASP A 50 -6.12 0.51 -4.88
C ASP A 50 -7.67 0.53 -4.87
N PRO A 51 -8.36 0.09 -5.93
CA PRO A 51 -9.82 0.10 -6.00
C PRO A 51 -10.50 -0.80 -4.95
N TYR A 52 -9.75 -1.66 -4.26
CA TYR A 52 -10.25 -2.57 -3.22
C TYR A 52 -9.99 -2.06 -1.79
N ALA A 53 -9.51 -0.83 -1.64
CA ALA A 53 -9.26 -0.20 -0.35
C ALA A 53 -9.86 1.21 -0.27
N ASP A 54 -10.19 1.67 0.95
CA ASP A 54 -10.45 3.09 1.19
C ASP A 54 -9.15 3.89 1.04
N TRP A 55 -9.26 5.16 0.67
CA TRP A 55 -8.11 6.03 0.42
C TRP A 55 -8.00 7.16 1.44
N ALA A 56 -6.78 7.39 1.92
CA ALA A 56 -6.46 8.55 2.76
C ALA A 56 -5.18 9.24 2.26
N GLU A 57 -5.33 10.45 1.73
CA GLU A 57 -4.20 11.30 1.41
C GLU A 57 -3.71 12.04 2.67
N ILE A 58 -2.40 12.02 2.91
CA ILE A 58 -1.74 12.85 3.91
C ILE A 58 -0.56 13.60 3.31
N HIS A 59 -0.08 14.64 3.98
CA HIS A 59 1.18 15.29 3.63
C HIS A 59 2.32 14.70 4.46
N SER A 60 3.22 13.96 3.81
CA SER A 60 4.38 13.35 4.45
C SER A 60 5.42 12.93 3.40
N SER A 61 6.66 12.73 3.83
CA SER A 61 7.61 11.89 3.10
C SER A 61 7.27 10.41 3.27
N HIS A 62 7.85 9.55 2.43
CA HIS A 62 7.68 8.11 2.50
C HIS A 62 8.02 7.54 3.89
N VAL A 63 9.27 7.77 4.34
CA VAL A 63 9.76 7.25 5.61
C VAL A 63 9.09 7.96 6.80
N GLY A 64 8.83 9.27 6.67
CA GLY A 64 8.18 10.05 7.73
C GLY A 64 6.73 9.66 7.99
N MET A 65 6.06 9.01 7.02
CA MET A 65 4.64 8.68 7.09
C MET A 65 4.33 7.76 8.28
N GLY A 66 5.21 6.81 8.59
CA GLY A 66 5.02 5.87 9.69
C GLY A 66 4.99 6.52 11.08
N VAL A 67 5.52 7.74 11.22
CA VAL A 67 5.53 8.49 12.48
C VAL A 67 4.74 9.81 12.39
N ALA A 68 4.12 10.09 11.25
CA ALA A 68 3.38 11.32 11.04
C ALA A 68 2.11 11.35 11.91
N PRO A 69 1.85 12.43 12.68
CA PRO A 69 0.60 12.55 13.44
C PRO A 69 -0.66 12.42 12.57
N ALA A 70 -0.59 12.88 11.31
CA ALA A 70 -1.67 12.76 10.33
C ALA A 70 -1.99 11.29 9.99
N PHE A 71 -0.97 10.41 9.96
CA PHE A 71 -1.17 8.98 9.74
C PHE A 71 -2.02 8.37 10.86
N TYR A 72 -1.66 8.61 12.13
CA TYR A 72 -2.42 8.10 13.27
C TYR A 72 -3.85 8.63 13.33
N ARG A 73 -4.05 9.92 13.00
CA ARG A 73 -5.39 10.51 12.89
C ARG A 73 -6.24 9.84 11.81
N ALA A 74 -5.63 9.41 10.71
CA ALA A 74 -6.32 8.71 9.63
C ALA A 74 -6.67 7.26 9.99
N ILE A 75 -5.76 6.52 10.63
CA ILE A 75 -5.95 5.07 10.88
C ILE A 75 -6.75 4.78 12.15
N ALA A 76 -6.62 5.57 13.22
CA ALA A 76 -7.19 5.26 14.53
C ALA A 76 -8.72 5.02 14.51
N PRO A 77 -9.56 5.89 13.93
CA PRO A 77 -11.02 5.66 13.92
C PRO A 77 -11.43 4.43 13.10
N ARG A 78 -10.69 4.14 12.01
CA ARG A 78 -10.94 2.96 11.17
C ARG A 78 -10.59 1.68 11.91
N LEU A 79 -9.41 1.63 12.52
CA LEU A 79 -8.97 0.48 13.32
C LEU A 79 -9.91 0.23 14.51
N ALA A 80 -10.35 1.29 15.21
CA ALA A 80 -11.33 1.15 16.30
C ALA A 80 -12.65 0.54 15.81
N THR A 81 -13.14 0.99 14.63
CA THR A 81 -14.36 0.47 14.01
C THR A 81 -14.21 -0.99 13.57
N TRP A 82 -13.02 -1.39 13.07
CA TRP A 82 -12.77 -2.75 12.62
C TRP A 82 -12.57 -3.74 13.78
N ALA A 83 -11.92 -3.30 14.85
CA ALA A 83 -11.71 -4.11 16.04
C ALA A 83 -13.00 -4.41 16.82
N SER A 84 -14.05 -3.62 16.60
CA SER A 84 -15.38 -3.83 17.20
C SER A 84 -16.32 -4.71 16.35
N ARG A 85 -15.84 -5.27 15.22
CA ARG A 85 -16.60 -6.19 14.36
C ARG A 85 -16.24 -7.63 14.69
#